data_AF-A0A930EVM6-F1
#
_entry.id   AF-A0A930EVM6-F1
#
_cell.length_a   1.000
_cell.length_b   1.000
_cell.length_c   1.000
_cell.angle_alpha   90.00
_cell.angle_beta   90.00
_cell.angle_gamma   90.00
#
_symmetry.space_group_name_H-M   'P 1'
#
loop_
_entity.id
_entity.type
_entity.pdbx_description
1 polymer ?
#
loop_
_entity_poly.entity_id
_entity_poly.type
_entity_poly.pdbx_seq_one_letter_code
_entity_poly.pdbx_strand_id
1 'polypeptide(L)'
;MTAVLFIVLLSIIVTIHEFGHFLVAKAFGVYCFEFSIGMGPAIFTRKGKETQFSIRALPIGGYVAMAGETEGDEAYPNVKVPEGRRITDQKPWKKICIMLAGVAMNFLLAWVIFSMFLLHTGTFTKSSEPVIATVLENSPAEQAGLQAGDRIIKVVKEDGSSVEPKTFLEFQAFNGDNKGTETFTILRDGQTLTVEVTPTYNKETDSYMFGISAKAGEQVKINILNCWYYGLVEMQVITSMTVQALLNLVRGKGLNQLSGP
;
A
#
# COMPACT_ATOMS: atom_id res chain seq x y z
N MET A 1 20.83 4.49 -13.85
CA MET A 1 20.65 4.30 -12.39
C MET A 1 19.29 3.68 -12.06
N THR A 2 18.20 4.16 -12.65
CA THR A 2 16.82 3.65 -12.46
C THR A 2 16.61 2.19 -12.83
N ALA A 3 17.13 1.73 -13.98
CA ALA A 3 16.95 0.33 -14.41
C ALA A 3 17.63 -0.68 -13.47
N VAL A 4 18.83 -0.37 -12.97
CA VAL A 4 19.55 -1.23 -12.02
C VAL A 4 18.78 -1.31 -10.69
N LEU A 5 18.32 -0.17 -10.16
CA LEU A 5 17.49 -0.14 -8.95
C LEU A 5 16.18 -0.91 -9.13
N PHE A 6 15.52 -0.76 -10.27
CA PHE A 6 14.31 -1.51 -10.60
C PHE A 6 14.55 -3.02 -10.57
N ILE A 7 15.61 -3.51 -11.21
CA ILE A 7 15.97 -4.93 -11.22
C ILE A 7 16.25 -5.44 -9.81
N VAL A 8 16.97 -4.68 -9.00
CA VAL A 8 17.26 -5.04 -7.61
C VAL A 8 15.98 -5.12 -6.77
N LEU A 9 15.10 -4.13 -6.86
CA LEU A 9 13.84 -4.10 -6.13
C LEU A 9 12.92 -5.25 -6.55
N LEU A 10 12.77 -5.47 -7.86
CA LEU A 10 11.97 -6.57 -8.40
C LEU A 10 12.50 -7.92 -7.91
N SER A 11 13.82 -8.09 -7.86
CA SER A 11 14.44 -9.30 -7.34
C SER A 11 14.15 -9.56 -5.87
N ILE A 12 14.23 -8.53 -5.04
CA ILE A 12 13.92 -8.68 -3.61
C ILE A 12 12.45 -9.06 -3.43
N ILE A 13 11.53 -8.36 -4.11
CA ILE A 13 10.09 -8.60 -3.98
C ILE A 13 9.74 -10.02 -4.41
N VAL A 14 10.18 -10.45 -5.60
CA VAL A 14 9.88 -11.80 -6.10
C VAL A 14 10.57 -12.87 -5.25
N THR A 15 11.82 -12.69 -4.83
CA THR A 15 12.49 -13.68 -3.96
C THR A 15 11.75 -13.88 -2.64
N ILE A 16 11.28 -12.80 -2.02
CA ILE A 16 10.51 -12.87 -0.78
C ILE A 16 9.12 -13.49 -1.01
N HIS A 17 8.50 -13.23 -2.16
CA HIS A 17 7.27 -13.89 -2.59
C HIS A 17 7.44 -15.42 -2.68
N GLU A 18 8.44 -15.87 -3.43
CA GLU A 18 8.77 -17.29 -3.58
C GLU A 18 9.13 -17.93 -2.24
N PHE A 19 9.81 -17.18 -1.37
CA PHE A 19 10.13 -17.65 -0.03
C PHE A 19 8.88 -17.93 0.81
N GLY A 20 7.80 -17.17 0.61
CA GLY A 20 6.51 -17.43 1.23
C GLY A 20 5.91 -18.77 0.83
N HIS A 21 5.82 -19.03 -0.48
CA HIS A 21 5.37 -20.32 -1.00
C HIS A 21 6.21 -21.47 -0.44
N PHE A 22 7.54 -21.33 -0.50
CA PHE A 22 8.48 -22.32 0.01
C PHE A 22 8.27 -22.62 1.49
N LEU A 23 8.20 -21.60 2.36
CA LEU A 23 8.03 -21.80 3.81
C LEU A 23 6.75 -22.57 4.14
N VAL A 24 5.62 -22.18 3.55
CA VAL A 24 4.33 -22.80 3.84
C VAL A 24 4.23 -24.19 3.22
N ALA A 25 4.80 -24.40 2.03
CA ALA A 25 4.90 -25.71 1.41
C ALA A 25 5.68 -26.70 2.29
N LYS A 26 6.87 -26.29 2.78
CA LYS A 26 7.66 -27.11 3.71
C LYS A 26 6.93 -27.36 5.03
N ALA A 27 6.23 -26.37 5.58
CA ALA A 27 5.45 -26.51 6.81
C ALA A 27 4.31 -27.55 6.67
N PHE A 28 3.70 -27.68 5.48
CA PHE A 28 2.70 -28.70 5.20
C PHE A 28 3.25 -30.04 4.74
N GLY A 29 4.57 -30.19 4.68
CA GLY A 29 5.24 -31.43 4.29
C GLY A 29 5.40 -31.62 2.79
N VAL A 30 5.12 -30.60 1.98
CA VAL A 30 5.32 -30.66 0.53
C VAL A 30 6.82 -30.76 0.22
N TYR A 31 7.17 -31.60 -0.75
CA TYR A 31 8.53 -31.75 -1.24
C TYR A 31 8.86 -30.58 -2.18
N CYS A 32 9.93 -29.85 -1.88
CA CYS A 32 10.43 -28.78 -2.75
C CYS A 32 11.82 -29.21 -3.24
N PHE A 33 11.96 -29.38 -4.55
CA PHE A 33 13.21 -29.79 -5.20
C PHE A 33 14.28 -28.69 -5.05
N GLU A 34 13.91 -27.45 -5.35
CA GLU A 34 14.82 -26.31 -5.38
C GLU A 34 14.13 -25.04 -4.88
N PHE A 35 14.89 -24.22 -4.16
CA PHE A 35 14.58 -22.81 -3.93
C PHE A 35 15.71 -21.98 -4.53
N SER A 36 15.38 -21.10 -5.47
CA SER A 36 16.35 -20.33 -6.23
C SER A 36 16.18 -18.83 -6.01
N ILE A 37 17.30 -18.15 -5.82
CA ILE A 37 17.41 -16.69 -5.91
C ILE A 37 17.99 -16.36 -7.29
N GLY A 38 17.24 -15.60 -8.08
CA GLY A 38 17.52 -15.31 -9.48
C GLY A 38 17.06 -16.41 -10.43
N MET A 39 17.27 -16.13 -11.73
CA MET A 39 16.93 -17.00 -12.85
C MET A 39 18.15 -17.28 -13.75
N GLY A 40 17.99 -18.18 -14.71
CA GLY A 40 19.05 -18.55 -15.66
C GLY A 40 20.02 -19.60 -15.11
N PRO A 41 21.28 -19.67 -15.60
CA PRO A 41 22.22 -20.69 -15.15
C PRO A 41 22.61 -20.50 -13.67
N ALA A 42 22.76 -21.61 -12.94
CA ALA A 42 23.18 -21.59 -11.55
C ALA A 42 24.66 -21.18 -11.44
N ILE A 43 24.94 -20.15 -10.64
CA ILE A 43 26.30 -19.75 -10.26
C ILE A 43 26.76 -20.57 -9.07
N PHE A 44 25.88 -20.66 -8.07
CA PHE A 44 26.17 -21.37 -6.83
C PHE A 44 24.98 -22.25 -6.45
N THR A 45 25.26 -23.47 -6.03
CA THR A 45 24.26 -24.43 -5.62
C THR A 45 24.72 -25.13 -4.36
N ARG A 46 23.86 -25.16 -3.34
CA ARG A 46 24.07 -25.91 -2.10
C ARG A 46 22.95 -26.92 -1.92
N LYS A 47 23.32 -28.20 -1.90
CA LYS A 47 22.37 -29.28 -1.62
C LYS A 47 22.03 -29.29 -0.14
N GLY A 48 20.76 -29.03 0.20
CA GLY A 48 20.22 -29.25 1.54
C GLY A 48 19.88 -30.71 1.78
N LYS A 49 19.11 -30.99 2.85
CA LYS A 49 18.65 -32.36 3.14
C LYS A 49 17.74 -32.91 2.05
N GLU A 50 16.76 -32.10 1.64
CA GLU A 50 15.76 -32.46 0.62
C GLU A 50 15.72 -31.41 -0.50
N THR A 51 15.84 -30.13 -0.12
CA THR A 51 15.76 -29.00 -1.03
C THR A 51 17.14 -28.48 -1.39
N GLN A 52 17.37 -28.26 -2.68
CA GLN A 52 18.53 -27.57 -3.22
C GLN A 52 18.34 -26.05 -3.11
N PHE A 53 19.37 -25.33 -2.67
CA PHE A 53 19.37 -23.87 -2.64
C PHE A 53 20.32 -23.34 -3.71
N SER A 54 19.81 -22.49 -4.60
CA SER A 54 20.58 -22.01 -5.76
C SER A 54 20.62 -20.48 -5.80
N ILE A 55 21.76 -19.94 -6.23
CA ILE A 55 21.92 -18.55 -6.64
C ILE A 55 22.25 -18.57 -8.14
N ARG A 56 21.45 -17.88 -8.94
CA ARG A 56 21.54 -17.90 -10.40
C ARG A 56 22.00 -16.57 -10.98
N ALA A 57 22.46 -16.61 -12.23
CA ALA A 57 23.20 -15.50 -12.84
C ALA A 57 22.37 -14.24 -13.11
N LEU A 58 21.08 -14.38 -13.40
CA LEU A 58 20.21 -13.24 -13.61
C LEU A 58 19.57 -12.87 -12.28
N PRO A 59 19.87 -11.70 -11.70
CA PRO A 59 19.22 -11.21 -10.50
C PRO A 59 17.86 -10.63 -10.90
N ILE A 60 16.97 -11.49 -11.40
CA ILE A 60 15.59 -11.18 -11.74
C ILE A 60 14.73 -12.24 -11.05
N GLY A 61 14.27 -11.91 -9.85
CA GLY A 61 13.35 -12.72 -9.07
C GLY A 61 13.95 -14.01 -8.52
N GLY A 62 13.20 -15.10 -8.59
CA GLY A 62 13.52 -16.41 -8.04
C GLY A 62 12.41 -17.40 -8.36
N TYR A 63 12.51 -18.64 -7.89
CA TYR A 63 11.42 -19.61 -7.97
C TYR A 63 11.57 -20.69 -6.89
N VAL A 64 10.45 -21.34 -6.56
CA VAL A 64 10.43 -22.61 -5.82
C VAL A 64 9.90 -23.73 -6.71
N ALA A 65 10.71 -24.78 -6.91
CA ALA A 65 10.27 -25.98 -7.65
C ALA A 65 9.59 -26.95 -6.68
N MET A 66 8.26 -27.03 -6.71
CA MET A 66 7.46 -27.89 -5.83
C MET A 66 7.04 -29.19 -6.53
N ALA A 67 7.04 -30.29 -5.80
CA ALA A 67 6.58 -31.58 -6.31
C ALA A 67 5.07 -31.58 -6.55
N GLY A 68 4.65 -32.07 -7.72
CA GLY A 68 3.25 -32.02 -8.17
C GLY A 68 2.87 -30.72 -8.89
N GLU A 69 3.79 -29.76 -9.06
CA GLU A 69 3.67 -28.72 -10.08
C GLU A 69 4.41 -29.16 -11.34
N THR A 70 3.85 -28.86 -12.52
CA THR A 70 4.40 -29.27 -13.81
C THR A 70 5.87 -28.87 -13.95
N GLU A 71 6.18 -27.60 -13.65
CA GLU A 71 7.55 -27.07 -13.76
C GLU A 71 8.55 -27.80 -12.85
N GLY A 72 8.13 -28.14 -11.62
CA GLY A 72 8.98 -28.84 -10.66
C GLY A 72 9.22 -30.30 -11.06
N ASP A 73 8.17 -31.00 -11.45
CA ASP A 73 8.27 -32.42 -11.84
C ASP A 73 9.03 -32.61 -13.15
N GLU A 74 8.87 -31.71 -14.14
CA GLU A 74 9.62 -31.74 -15.40
C GLU A 74 11.09 -31.37 -15.21
N ALA A 75 11.42 -30.44 -14.31
CA ALA A 75 12.79 -30.06 -14.01
C ALA A 75 13.56 -31.16 -13.24
N TYR A 76 12.85 -32.00 -12.46
CA TYR A 76 13.43 -33.04 -11.62
C TYR A 76 12.82 -34.44 -11.84
N PRO A 77 12.82 -34.97 -13.08
CA PRO A 77 12.03 -36.15 -13.45
C PRO A 77 12.55 -37.45 -12.82
N ASN A 78 13.82 -37.48 -12.41
CA ASN A 78 14.47 -38.65 -11.83
C ASN A 78 14.45 -38.68 -10.29
N VAL A 79 13.82 -37.68 -9.65
CA VAL A 79 13.75 -37.61 -8.19
C VAL A 79 12.49 -38.31 -7.68
N LYS A 80 12.67 -39.38 -6.90
CA LYS A 80 11.55 -40.07 -6.24
C LYS A 80 11.02 -39.24 -5.08
N VAL A 81 9.86 -38.62 -5.28
CA VAL A 81 9.12 -37.90 -4.23
C VAL A 81 8.36 -38.90 -3.37
N PRO A 82 8.48 -38.87 -2.02
CA PRO A 82 7.70 -39.73 -1.14
C PRO A 82 6.18 -39.53 -1.31
N GLU A 83 5.40 -40.60 -1.14
CA GLU A 83 3.94 -40.54 -1.23
C GLU A 83 3.34 -39.52 -0.26
N GLY A 84 2.31 -38.81 -0.72
CA GLY A 84 1.60 -37.81 0.10
C GLY A 84 2.38 -36.52 0.32
N ARG A 85 3.56 -36.34 -0.31
CA ARG A 85 4.36 -35.11 -0.23
C ARG A 85 4.32 -34.26 -1.49
N ARG A 86 3.49 -34.59 -2.47
CA ARG A 86 3.21 -33.69 -3.60
C ARG A 86 2.16 -32.67 -3.18
N ILE A 87 2.21 -31.49 -3.78
CA ILE A 87 1.18 -30.46 -3.57
C ILE A 87 -0.19 -31.00 -4.00
N THR A 88 -0.24 -31.79 -5.08
CA THR A 88 -1.45 -32.44 -5.61
C THR A 88 -2.13 -33.33 -4.58
N ASP A 89 -1.35 -33.99 -3.73
CA ASP A 89 -1.83 -34.91 -2.69
C ASP A 89 -2.37 -34.16 -1.45
N GLN A 90 -2.08 -32.86 -1.32
CA GLN A 90 -2.53 -32.08 -0.18
C GLN A 90 -4.02 -31.71 -0.26
N LYS A 91 -4.63 -31.52 0.92
CA LYS A 91 -5.99 -30.99 1.05
C LYS A 91 -6.11 -29.61 0.38
N PRO A 92 -7.27 -29.27 -0.23
CA PRO A 92 -7.46 -28.00 -0.95
C PRO A 92 -7.10 -26.76 -0.15
N TRP A 93 -7.45 -26.70 1.14
CA TRP A 93 -7.13 -25.55 1.98
C TRP A 93 -5.61 -25.35 2.18
N LYS A 94 -4.82 -26.43 2.25
CA LYS A 94 -3.36 -26.34 2.33
C LYS A 94 -2.79 -25.73 1.04
N LYS A 95 -3.31 -26.15 -0.11
CA LYS A 95 -2.95 -25.59 -1.42
C LYS A 95 -3.23 -24.10 -1.46
N ILE A 96 -4.42 -23.68 -1.01
CA ILE A 96 -4.79 -22.26 -0.91
C ILE A 96 -3.82 -21.50 0.00
N CYS A 97 -3.51 -22.02 1.18
CA CYS A 97 -2.54 -21.39 2.08
C CYS A 97 -1.16 -21.25 1.44
N ILE A 98 -0.67 -22.26 0.72
CA ILE A 98 0.61 -22.20 -0.02
C ILE A 98 0.53 -21.11 -1.10
N MET A 99 -0.51 -21.08 -1.92
CA MET A 99 -0.68 -20.08 -3.00
C MET A 99 -0.83 -18.65 -2.46
N LEU A 100 -1.42 -18.45 -1.28
CA LEU A 100 -1.54 -17.12 -0.68
C LEU A 100 -0.28 -16.68 0.07
N ALA A 101 0.61 -17.61 0.41
CA ALA A 101 1.79 -17.33 1.24
C ALA A 101 2.75 -16.32 0.58
N GLY A 102 2.93 -16.38 -0.75
CA GLY A 102 3.78 -15.43 -1.46
C GLY A 102 3.26 -14.00 -1.38
N VAL A 103 1.95 -13.82 -1.59
CA VAL A 103 1.30 -12.50 -1.45
C VAL A 103 1.43 -11.99 -0.01
N ALA A 104 1.15 -12.84 0.98
CA ALA A 104 1.26 -12.49 2.39
C ALA A 104 2.69 -12.06 2.78
N MET A 105 3.73 -12.72 2.24
CA MET A 105 5.12 -12.34 2.49
C MET A 105 5.49 -10.97 1.91
N ASN A 106 4.88 -10.55 0.80
CA ASN A 106 5.09 -9.20 0.28
C ASN A 106 4.43 -8.13 1.16
N PHE A 107 3.27 -8.41 1.75
CA PHE A 107 2.68 -7.52 2.76
C PHE A 107 3.54 -7.46 4.03
N LEU A 108 4.12 -8.59 4.46
CA LEU A 108 5.08 -8.61 5.57
C LEU A 108 6.34 -7.79 5.23
N LEU A 109 6.86 -7.92 4.02
CA LEU A 109 8.00 -7.14 3.54
C LEU A 109 7.69 -5.64 3.56
N ALA A 110 6.53 -5.23 3.05
CA ALA A 110 6.08 -3.84 3.07
C ALA A 110 5.99 -3.30 4.50
N TRP A 111 5.38 -4.06 5.41
CA TRP A 111 5.28 -3.70 6.82
C TRP A 111 6.66 -3.50 7.48
N VAL A 112 7.62 -4.38 7.21
CA VAL A 112 9.00 -4.24 7.69
C VAL A 112 9.67 -3.00 7.10
N ILE A 113 9.53 -2.76 5.80
CA ILE A 113 10.11 -1.58 5.12
C ILE A 113 9.56 -0.28 5.71
N PHE A 114 8.23 -0.16 5.88
CA PHE A 114 7.64 1.04 6.49
C PHE A 114 8.08 1.23 7.94
N SER A 115 8.14 0.15 8.72
CA SER A 115 8.62 0.20 10.11
C SER A 115 10.08 0.69 10.19
N MET A 116 10.95 0.18 9.31
CA MET A 116 12.37 0.58 9.25
C MET A 116 12.54 2.02 8.75
N PHE A 117 11.71 2.45 7.79
CA PHE A 117 11.70 3.82 7.30
C PHE A 117 11.31 4.81 8.42
N LEU A 118 10.26 4.52 9.18
CA LEU A 118 9.84 5.35 10.32
C LEU A 118 10.87 5.36 11.45
N LEU A 119 11.57 4.23 11.66
CA LEU A 119 12.67 4.18 12.61
C LEU A 119 13.84 5.06 12.17
N HIS A 120 14.10 5.15 10.86
CA HIS A 120 15.13 6.01 10.30
C HIS A 120 14.79 7.50 10.39
N THR A 121 13.54 7.89 10.11
CA THR A 121 13.09 9.28 10.25
C THR A 121 12.92 9.69 11.72
N GLY A 122 12.62 8.73 12.61
CA GLY A 122 12.47 8.93 14.04
C GLY A 122 11.15 9.59 14.45
N THR A 123 10.27 9.90 13.50
CA THR A 123 8.97 10.53 13.75
C THR A 123 7.89 9.95 12.84
N PHE A 124 6.66 9.96 13.36
CA PHE A 124 5.43 9.66 12.62
C PHE A 124 4.43 10.78 12.90
N THR A 125 3.84 11.33 11.84
CA THR A 125 2.85 12.41 11.96
C THR A 125 1.45 11.81 11.91
N LYS A 126 0.74 11.81 13.03
CA LYS A 126 -0.68 11.48 13.02
C LYS A 126 -1.43 12.60 12.31
N SER A 127 -2.22 12.25 11.30
CA SER A 127 -3.08 13.23 10.66
C SER A 127 -4.05 13.84 11.68
N SER A 128 -4.25 15.15 11.60
CA SER A 128 -5.16 15.86 12.49
C SER A 128 -6.61 15.44 12.21
N GLU A 129 -7.47 15.60 13.22
CA GLU A 129 -8.91 15.59 12.99
C GLU A 129 -9.29 16.61 11.88
N PRO A 130 -10.40 16.40 11.16
CA PRO A 130 -10.87 17.28 10.09
C PRO A 130 -11.50 18.56 10.68
N VAL A 131 -10.76 19.24 11.55
CA VAL A 131 -11.15 20.48 12.22
C VAL A 131 -10.35 21.62 11.60
N ILE A 132 -11.06 22.64 11.15
CA ILE A 132 -10.47 23.84 10.56
C ILE A 132 -9.70 24.59 11.66
N ALA A 133 -8.40 24.78 11.46
CA ALA A 133 -7.56 25.53 12.38
C ALA A 133 -7.52 27.01 12.01
N THR A 134 -7.41 27.31 10.72
CA THR A 134 -7.44 28.68 10.21
C THR A 134 -8.26 28.75 8.94
N VAL A 135 -8.89 29.90 8.74
CA VAL A 135 -9.53 30.31 7.49
C VAL A 135 -8.74 31.52 7.00
N LEU A 136 -8.31 31.51 5.74
CA LEU A 136 -7.58 32.62 5.15
C LEU A 136 -8.54 33.79 4.85
N GLU A 137 -8.10 35.01 5.10
CA GLU A 137 -8.86 36.21 4.74
C GLU A 137 -9.07 36.28 3.22
N ASN A 138 -10.25 36.76 2.81
CA ASN A 138 -10.71 36.86 1.43
C ASN A 138 -10.75 35.53 0.67
N SER A 139 -10.77 34.40 1.38
CA SER A 139 -10.85 33.07 0.77
C SER A 139 -12.28 32.62 0.48
N PRO A 140 -12.48 31.63 -0.41
CA PRO A 140 -13.80 31.02 -0.61
C PRO A 140 -14.41 30.45 0.67
N ALA A 141 -13.58 29.88 1.55
CA ALA A 141 -14.03 29.36 2.83
C ALA A 141 -14.58 30.47 3.74
N GLU A 142 -13.90 31.62 3.81
CA GLU A 142 -14.40 32.77 4.58
C GLU A 142 -15.73 33.29 4.01
N GLN A 143 -15.82 33.43 2.68
CA GLN A 143 -17.04 33.88 1.99
C GLN A 143 -18.22 32.91 2.21
N ALA A 144 -17.95 31.61 2.29
CA ALA A 144 -18.93 30.58 2.61
C ALA A 144 -19.28 30.53 4.12
N GLY A 145 -18.63 31.35 4.95
CA GLY A 145 -18.88 31.44 6.37
C GLY A 145 -18.26 30.31 7.21
N LEU A 146 -17.26 29.59 6.68
CA LEU A 146 -16.46 28.65 7.47
C LEU A 146 -15.63 29.40 8.50
N GLN A 147 -15.41 28.77 9.65
CA GLN A 147 -14.71 29.36 10.78
C GLN A 147 -13.70 28.36 11.38
N ALA A 148 -12.69 28.90 12.06
CA ALA A 148 -11.80 28.09 12.88
C ALA A 148 -12.62 27.38 13.99
N GLY A 149 -12.37 26.09 14.19
CA GLY A 149 -13.12 25.24 15.11
C GLY A 149 -14.20 24.39 14.46
N ASP A 150 -14.60 24.69 13.21
CA ASP A 150 -15.54 23.85 12.47
C ASP A 150 -14.97 22.46 12.22
N ARG A 151 -15.73 21.43 12.58
CA ARG A 151 -15.41 20.05 12.22
C ARG A 151 -16.14 19.66 10.95
N ILE A 152 -15.40 19.32 9.91
CA ILE A 152 -15.96 18.82 8.65
C ILE A 152 -16.39 17.37 8.87
N ILE A 153 -17.70 17.11 8.76
CA ILE A 153 -18.28 15.78 8.97
C ILE A 153 -18.64 15.08 7.66
N LYS A 154 -18.93 15.84 6.60
CA LYS A 154 -19.21 15.30 5.27
C LYS A 154 -18.89 16.33 4.20
N VAL A 155 -18.43 15.86 3.05
CA VAL A 155 -18.28 16.67 1.83
C VAL A 155 -19.00 15.97 0.70
N VAL A 156 -19.76 16.72 -0.10
CA VAL A 156 -20.45 16.24 -1.30
C VAL A 156 -20.05 17.11 -2.49
N LYS A 157 -19.59 16.50 -3.58
CA LYS A 157 -19.27 17.19 -4.84
C LYS A 157 -20.49 17.24 -5.76
N GLU A 158 -20.48 18.14 -6.73
CA GLU A 158 -21.51 18.25 -7.79
C GLU A 158 -21.77 16.92 -8.53
N ASP A 159 -20.75 16.07 -8.68
CA ASP A 159 -20.87 14.76 -9.34
C ASP A 159 -21.53 13.66 -8.46
N GLY A 160 -22.01 14.03 -7.27
CA GLY A 160 -22.66 13.14 -6.32
C GLY A 160 -21.71 12.28 -5.47
N SER A 161 -20.39 12.35 -5.67
CA SER A 161 -19.47 11.72 -4.71
C SER A 161 -19.50 12.42 -3.37
N SER A 162 -19.30 11.64 -2.33
CA SER A 162 -19.16 12.15 -0.97
C SER A 162 -18.12 11.39 -0.18
N VAL A 163 -17.60 12.06 0.84
CA VAL A 163 -16.72 11.50 1.86
C VAL A 163 -17.17 11.98 3.23
N GLU A 164 -17.05 11.12 4.24
CA GLU A 164 -17.18 11.47 5.65
C GLU A 164 -15.77 11.37 6.26
N PRO A 165 -14.97 12.45 6.17
CA PRO A 165 -13.55 12.36 6.44
C PRO A 165 -13.32 12.14 7.94
N LYS A 166 -12.45 11.19 8.28
CA LYS A 166 -12.02 10.97 9.67
C LYS A 166 -10.78 11.79 10.02
N THR A 167 -10.04 12.22 9.01
CA THR A 167 -8.83 13.01 9.13
C THR A 167 -8.83 14.16 8.14
N PHE A 168 -8.08 15.22 8.42
CA PHE A 168 -7.91 16.30 7.47
C PHE A 168 -7.17 15.86 6.20
N LEU A 169 -6.33 14.83 6.28
CA LEU A 169 -5.70 14.23 5.10
C LEU A 169 -6.72 13.55 4.18
N GLU A 170 -7.71 12.85 4.73
CA GLU A 170 -8.81 12.27 3.93
C GLU A 170 -9.64 13.35 3.24
N PHE A 171 -9.91 14.46 3.95
CA PHE A 171 -10.56 15.63 3.36
C PHE A 171 -9.73 16.20 2.19
N GLN A 172 -8.42 16.42 2.38
CA GLN A 172 -7.54 16.92 1.32
C GLN A 172 -7.45 15.95 0.13
N ALA A 173 -7.29 14.64 0.40
CA ALA A 173 -7.19 13.62 -0.64
C ALA A 173 -8.48 13.53 -1.46
N PHE A 174 -9.65 13.71 -0.84
CA PHE A 174 -10.91 13.78 -1.56
C PHE A 174 -11.00 15.03 -2.43
N ASN A 175 -10.45 16.16 -1.99
CA ASN A 175 -10.69 17.47 -2.58
C ASN A 175 -9.56 18.07 -3.43
N GLY A 176 -8.37 17.46 -3.44
CA GLY A 176 -7.16 18.03 -4.04
C GLY A 176 -7.29 18.52 -5.49
N ASP A 177 -8.24 17.97 -6.25
CA ASP A 177 -8.44 18.26 -7.68
C ASP A 177 -9.79 18.90 -8.01
N ASN A 178 -10.62 19.23 -7.02
CA ASN A 178 -11.94 19.77 -7.35
C ASN A 178 -11.87 21.24 -7.79
N LYS A 179 -12.62 21.53 -8.85
CA LYS A 179 -12.81 22.87 -9.42
C LYS A 179 -14.26 23.37 -9.28
N GLY A 180 -15.19 22.45 -9.02
CA GLY A 180 -16.62 22.74 -8.88
C GLY A 180 -17.01 23.04 -7.43
N THR A 181 -18.26 23.43 -7.25
CA THR A 181 -18.82 23.70 -5.92
C THR A 181 -18.94 22.42 -5.10
N GLU A 182 -18.72 22.53 -3.81
CA GLU A 182 -18.88 21.43 -2.87
C GLU A 182 -19.78 21.83 -1.72
N THR A 183 -20.60 20.88 -1.27
CA THR A 183 -21.42 21.05 -0.08
C THR A 183 -20.69 20.43 1.11
N PHE A 184 -20.26 21.27 2.05
CA PHE A 184 -19.65 20.84 3.29
C PHE A 184 -20.74 20.76 4.37
N THR A 185 -20.84 19.62 5.01
CA THR A 185 -21.56 19.48 6.27
C THR A 185 -20.54 19.61 7.40
N ILE A 186 -20.74 20.57 8.29
CA ILE A 186 -19.86 20.88 9.41
C ILE A 186 -20.61 20.77 10.74
N LEU A 187 -19.85 20.54 11.82
CA LEU A 187 -20.32 20.65 13.19
C LEU A 187 -19.67 21.90 13.83
N ARG A 188 -20.52 22.85 14.23
CA ARG A 188 -20.14 24.09 14.94
C ARG A 188 -20.99 24.19 16.21
N ASP A 189 -20.35 24.28 17.37
CA ASP A 189 -21.02 24.39 18.68
C ASP A 189 -22.14 23.34 18.91
N GLY A 190 -21.93 22.12 18.40
CA GLY A 190 -22.89 21.01 18.51
C GLY A 190 -24.03 21.05 17.49
N GLN A 191 -24.12 22.07 16.64
CA GLN A 191 -25.09 22.17 15.56
C GLN A 191 -24.49 21.75 14.23
N THR A 192 -25.28 21.03 13.43
CA THR A 192 -24.91 20.66 12.07
C THR A 192 -25.30 21.78 11.11
N LEU A 193 -24.33 22.31 10.38
CA LEU A 193 -24.54 23.34 9.36
C LEU A 193 -24.10 22.79 8.01
N THR A 194 -24.74 23.27 6.95
CA THR A 194 -24.37 22.96 5.58
C THR A 194 -23.96 24.24 4.88
N VAL A 195 -22.77 24.25 4.28
CA VAL A 195 -22.24 25.39 3.53
C VAL A 195 -21.77 24.94 2.16
N GLU A 196 -22.01 25.78 1.15
CA GLU A 196 -21.49 25.55 -0.20
C GLU A 196 -20.21 26.36 -0.39
N VAL A 197 -19.16 25.70 -0.87
CA VAL A 197 -17.86 26.32 -1.06
C VAL A 197 -17.35 25.98 -2.46
N THR A 198 -17.01 27.01 -3.23
CA THR A 198 -16.41 26.84 -4.56
C THR A 198 -14.93 27.22 -4.47
N PRO A 199 -13.99 26.29 -4.74
CA PRO A 199 -12.57 26.59 -4.60
C PRO A 199 -12.11 27.55 -5.70
N THR A 200 -11.15 28.42 -5.39
CA THR A 200 -10.56 29.35 -6.35
C THR A 200 -9.13 28.93 -6.69
N TYR A 201 -8.71 29.20 -7.93
CA TYR A 201 -7.37 28.88 -8.38
C TYR A 201 -6.33 29.81 -7.74
N ASN A 202 -5.38 29.23 -7.03
CA ASN A 202 -4.24 29.91 -6.42
C ASN A 202 -3.00 29.75 -7.31
N LYS A 203 -2.54 30.88 -7.88
CA LYS A 203 -1.37 30.95 -8.77
C LYS A 203 -0.04 30.61 -8.10
N GLU A 204 0.10 30.82 -6.79
CA GLU A 204 1.37 30.58 -6.09
C GLU A 204 1.62 29.08 -5.90
N THR A 205 0.55 28.32 -5.66
CA THR A 205 0.60 26.88 -5.42
C THR A 205 0.21 26.04 -6.65
N ASP A 206 -0.15 26.69 -7.76
CA ASP A 206 -0.71 26.06 -8.97
C ASP A 206 -1.84 25.05 -8.67
N SER A 207 -2.76 25.43 -7.78
CA SER A 207 -3.80 24.53 -7.29
C SER A 207 -5.12 25.26 -6.97
N TYR A 208 -6.24 24.54 -6.97
CA TYR A 208 -7.53 25.07 -6.53
C TYR A 208 -7.64 24.92 -5.00
N MET A 209 -7.99 26.00 -4.31
CA MET A 209 -7.99 26.04 -2.85
C MET A 209 -9.27 26.64 -2.29
N PHE A 210 -9.72 26.10 -1.14
CA PHE A 210 -10.78 26.72 -0.35
C PHE A 210 -10.26 27.79 0.61
N GLY A 211 -8.97 27.75 0.96
CA GLY A 211 -8.36 28.67 1.92
C GLY A 211 -8.54 28.26 3.39
N ILE A 212 -8.56 26.96 3.67
CA ILE A 212 -8.57 26.41 5.03
C ILE A 212 -7.28 25.66 5.33
N SER A 213 -6.85 25.68 6.58
CA SER A 213 -5.75 24.83 7.07
C SER A 213 -6.19 24.06 8.31
N ALA A 214 -5.53 22.93 8.58
CA ALA A 214 -5.69 22.20 9.82
C ALA A 214 -4.51 22.42 10.75
N LYS A 215 -4.70 22.05 12.02
CA LYS A 215 -3.61 22.03 12.99
C LYS A 215 -2.55 21.05 12.49
N ALA A 216 -1.29 21.38 12.72
CA ALA A 216 -0.21 20.44 12.47
C ALA A 216 -0.52 19.10 13.15
N GLY A 217 -0.33 18.00 12.42
CA GLY A 217 -0.53 16.66 12.95
C GLY A 217 0.33 16.43 14.19
N GLU A 218 -0.17 15.64 15.13
CA GLU A 218 0.58 15.27 16.33
C GLU A 218 1.82 14.46 15.90
N GLN A 219 3.02 14.96 16.20
CA GLN A 219 4.25 14.22 15.95
C GLN A 219 4.49 13.23 17.08
N VAL A 220 4.54 11.96 16.73
CA VAL A 220 4.93 10.88 17.63
C VAL A 220 6.39 10.51 17.37
N LYS A 221 7.19 10.48 18.43
CA LYS A 221 8.57 9.99 18.36
C LYS A 221 8.57 8.47 18.16
N ILE A 222 9.29 8.01 17.14
CA ILE A 222 9.44 6.60 16.82
C ILE A 222 10.65 6.01 17.52
N ASN A 223 10.47 4.80 18.04
CA ASN A 223 11.48 3.96 18.64
C ASN A 223 11.30 2.50 18.18
N ILE A 224 12.22 1.63 18.57
CA ILE A 224 12.24 0.21 18.14
C ILE A 224 10.98 -0.56 18.57
N LEU A 225 10.29 -0.13 19.64
CA LEU A 225 9.10 -0.82 20.14
C LEU A 225 7.84 -0.40 19.39
N ASN A 226 7.67 0.91 19.14
CA ASN A 226 6.46 1.42 18.49
C ASN A 226 6.56 1.47 16.96
N CYS A 227 7.74 1.33 16.36
CA CYS A 227 7.91 1.40 14.90
C CYS A 227 7.09 0.34 14.16
N TRP A 228 6.93 -0.86 14.74
CA TRP A 228 6.12 -1.93 14.16
C TRP A 228 4.64 -1.57 14.13
N TYR A 229 4.12 -0.95 15.18
CA TYR A 229 2.72 -0.49 15.20
C TYR A 229 2.51 0.61 14.17
N TYR A 230 3.34 1.66 14.19
CA TYR A 230 3.18 2.79 13.27
C TYR A 230 3.51 2.42 11.82
N GLY A 231 4.43 1.48 11.58
CA GLY A 231 4.69 0.94 10.25
C GLY A 231 3.48 0.20 9.67
N LEU A 232 2.68 -0.47 10.52
CA LEU A 232 1.42 -1.08 10.10
C LEU A 232 0.38 -0.02 9.76
N VAL A 233 0.27 1.02 10.58
CA VAL A 233 -0.63 2.16 10.34
C VAL A 233 -0.28 2.84 9.02
N GLU A 234 1.00 3.12 8.78
CA GLU A 234 1.47 3.74 7.54
C GLU A 234 1.16 2.88 6.32
N MET A 235 1.43 1.57 6.41
CA MET A 235 1.09 0.62 5.35
C MET A 235 -0.42 0.63 5.04
N GLN A 236 -1.28 0.69 6.06
CA GLN A 236 -2.73 0.76 5.89
C GLN A 236 -3.17 2.06 5.22
N VAL A 237 -2.59 3.20 5.62
CA VAL A 237 -2.87 4.51 5.01
C VAL A 237 -2.53 4.49 3.53
N ILE A 238 -1.29 4.11 3.17
CA ILE A 238 -0.83 4.07 1.77
C ILE A 238 -1.64 3.07 0.96
N THR A 239 -1.96 1.90 1.52
CA THR A 239 -2.79 0.90 0.82
C THR A 239 -4.19 1.45 0.57
N SER A 240 -4.82 2.08 1.55
CA SER A 240 -6.17 2.64 1.43
C SER A 240 -6.22 3.75 0.39
N MET A 241 -5.23 4.67 0.42
CA MET A 241 -5.09 5.73 -0.58
C MET A 241 -4.90 5.15 -1.98
N THR A 242 -4.05 4.14 -2.12
CA THR A 242 -3.81 3.47 -3.41
C THR A 242 -5.09 2.83 -3.96
N VAL A 243 -5.84 2.11 -3.12
CA VAL A 243 -7.11 1.49 -3.50
C VAL A 243 -8.14 2.55 -3.89
N GLN A 244 -8.25 3.65 -3.14
CA GLN A 244 -9.14 4.75 -3.48
C GLN A 244 -8.76 5.41 -4.81
N ALA A 245 -7.47 5.64 -5.05
CA ALA A 245 -6.98 6.18 -6.32
C ALA A 245 -7.34 5.27 -7.51
N LEU A 246 -7.14 3.96 -7.37
CA LEU A 246 -7.52 2.98 -8.40
C LEU A 246 -9.05 2.93 -8.62
N LEU A 247 -9.84 2.98 -7.56
CA LEU A 247 -11.30 3.02 -7.66
C LEU A 247 -11.80 4.31 -8.33
N ASN A 248 -11.17 5.45 -8.04
CA ASN A 248 -11.46 6.71 -8.70
C ASN A 248 -11.15 6.63 -10.19
N LEU A 249 -10.02 6.04 -10.57
CA LEU A 249 -9.64 5.83 -11.96
C LEU A 249 -10.68 4.99 -12.73
N VAL A 250 -11.14 3.86 -12.15
CA VAL A 250 -12.16 3.00 -12.76
C VAL A 250 -13.52 3.71 -12.88
N ARG A 251 -13.83 4.63 -11.95
CA ARG A 251 -15.03 5.48 -11.98
C ARG A 251 -14.88 6.70 -12.90
N GLY A 252 -13.76 6.81 -13.61
CA GLY A 252 -13.46 7.92 -14.51
C GLY A 252 -13.15 9.26 -13.83
N LYS A 253 -12.91 9.26 -12.52
CA LYS A 253 -12.56 10.44 -11.74
C LYS A 253 -11.04 10.64 -11.76
N GLY A 254 -10.58 11.83 -12.18
CA GLY A 254 -9.16 12.16 -12.27
C GLY A 254 -8.44 11.68 -13.55
N LEU A 255 -9.15 11.09 -14.53
CA LEU A 255 -8.57 10.65 -15.82
C LEU A 255 -7.88 11.80 -16.60
N ASN A 256 -8.37 13.04 -16.44
CA ASN A 256 -7.83 14.23 -17.09
C ASN A 256 -6.41 14.62 -16.60
N GLN A 257 -5.85 13.90 -15.63
CA GLN A 257 -4.51 14.13 -15.07
C GLN A 257 -3.50 13.02 -15.41
N LEU A 258 -3.92 11.94 -16.09
CA LEU A 258 -2.99 10.91 -16.59
C LEU A 258 -2.36 11.29 -17.93
N SER A 259 -3.03 12.16 -18.69
CA SER A 259 -2.36 12.95 -19.71
C SER A 259 -1.61 14.05 -18.97
N GLY A 260 -0.28 14.03 -18.99
CA GLY A 260 0.50 15.24 -18.72
C GLY A 260 0.12 16.38 -19.67
N PRO A 261 0.78 17.54 -19.61
CA PRO A 261 0.49 18.66 -20.52
C PRO A 261 0.49 18.23 -22.00
#